data_AF-A0A353DRZ6-F1
#
_entry.id   AF-A0A353DRZ6-F1
#
_cell.length_a   1.000
_cell.length_b   1.000
_cell.length_c   1.000
_cell.angle_alpha   90.00
_cell.angle_beta   90.00
_cell.angle_gamma   90.00
#
_symmetry.space_group_name_H-M   'P 1'
#
loop_
_entity.id
_entity.type
_entity.pdbx_description
1 polymer ?
#
loop_
_entity_poly.entity_id
_entity_poly.type
_entity_poly.pdbx_seq_one_letter_code
_entity_poly.pdbx_strand_id
1 'polypeptide(L)'
;DENFSIYKTQESDWVVVDSDGMLEGPANLQVMDYLLQSVQVLPAAGFEDDLAAKSLDFDAPDGSVRINTSEESNSPTTRLKLIKKDDESYYVKTPTQSTVFLIQYILGDFLLMKKSDILVSD
;
A
#
# COMPACT_ATOMS: atom_id res chain seq x y z
N ASP A 1 0.66 -10.83 10.44
CA ASP A 1 0.29 -10.05 9.23
C ASP A 1 -0.36 -10.95 8.22
N GLU A 2 -1.47 -10.49 7.65
CA GLU A 2 -2.25 -11.22 6.67
C GLU A 2 -1.91 -10.68 5.28
N ASN A 3 -1.51 -11.57 4.36
CA ASN A 3 -1.29 -11.21 2.98
C ASN A 3 -2.58 -11.47 2.19
N PHE A 4 -3.02 -10.49 1.42
CA PHE A 4 -4.16 -10.62 0.54
C PHE A 4 -3.92 -9.80 -0.72
N SER A 5 -4.69 -10.09 -1.75
CA SER A 5 -4.69 -9.37 -3.02
C SER A 5 -6.06 -8.79 -3.31
N ILE A 6 -6.07 -7.70 -4.06
CA ILE A 6 -7.29 -7.10 -4.59
C ILE A 6 -7.14 -7.03 -6.10
N TYR A 7 -8.14 -7.51 -6.83
CA TYR A 7 -8.13 -7.40 -8.29
C TYR A 7 -9.51 -7.01 -8.83
N LYS A 8 -9.45 -6.41 -10.01
CA LYS A 8 -10.64 -6.08 -10.79
C LYS A 8 -11.00 -7.26 -11.68
N THR A 9 -12.23 -7.73 -11.59
CA THR A 9 -12.75 -8.82 -12.43
C THR A 9 -13.04 -8.33 -13.85
N GLN A 10 -13.34 -9.26 -14.76
CA GLN A 10 -13.77 -8.93 -16.13
C GLN A 10 -15.11 -8.17 -16.15
N GLU A 11 -15.94 -8.37 -15.12
CA GLU A 11 -17.23 -7.69 -14.93
C GLU A 11 -17.06 -6.30 -14.30
N SER A 12 -15.82 -5.86 -14.09
CA SER A 12 -15.44 -4.58 -13.47
C SER A 12 -15.69 -4.46 -11.97
N ASP A 13 -15.95 -5.56 -11.28
CA ASP A 13 -16.05 -5.60 -9.82
C ASP A 13 -14.68 -5.74 -9.17
N TRP A 14 -14.55 -5.23 -7.94
CA TRP A 14 -13.36 -5.44 -7.12
C TRP A 14 -13.62 -6.58 -6.13
N VAL A 15 -12.66 -7.49 -6.02
CA VAL A 15 -12.74 -8.62 -5.10
C VAL A 15 -11.45 -8.79 -4.32
N VAL A 16 -11.60 -9.32 -3.11
CA VAL A 16 -10.51 -9.65 -2.19
C VAL A 16 -10.22 -11.14 -2.28
N VAL A 17 -8.93 -11.46 -2.32
CA VAL A 17 -8.43 -12.83 -2.37
C VAL A 17 -7.35 -13.04 -1.34
N ASP A 18 -7.39 -14.16 -0.64
CA ASP A 18 -6.42 -14.51 0.37
C ASP A 18 -5.03 -14.86 -0.21
N SER A 19 -4.11 -15.25 0.67
CA SER A 19 -2.75 -15.65 0.27
C SER A 19 -2.69 -16.93 -0.56
N ASP A 20 -3.72 -17.79 -0.47
CA ASP A 20 -3.80 -19.07 -1.18
C ASP A 20 -4.51 -18.92 -2.54
N GLY A 21 -5.02 -17.73 -2.86
CA GLY A 21 -5.70 -17.44 -4.12
C GLY A 21 -7.22 -17.70 -4.06
N MET A 22 -7.79 -17.92 -2.88
CA MET A 22 -9.22 -18.17 -2.71
C MET A 22 -10.01 -16.86 -2.60
N LEU A 23 -11.18 -16.84 -3.26
CA LEU A 23 -12.10 -15.72 -3.21
C LEU A 23 -12.72 -15.58 -1.81
N GLU A 24 -12.42 -14.45 -1.17
CA GLU A 24 -12.98 -14.10 0.14
C GLU A 24 -14.29 -13.33 0.00
N GLY A 25 -14.38 -12.44 -1.00
CA GLY A 25 -15.62 -11.70 -1.27
C GLY A 25 -15.44 -10.41 -2.05
N PRO A 26 -16.52 -9.65 -2.24
CA PRO A 26 -16.47 -8.34 -2.89
C PRO A 26 -15.74 -7.32 -1.99
N ALA A 27 -14.95 -6.45 -2.63
CA ALA A 27 -14.35 -5.30 -1.98
C ALA A 27 -15.32 -4.12 -1.96
N ASN A 28 -15.26 -3.33 -0.90
CA ASN A 28 -16.01 -2.10 -0.76
C ASN A 28 -15.54 -1.07 -1.80
N LEU A 29 -16.41 -0.71 -2.73
CA LEU A 29 -16.09 0.19 -3.84
C LEU A 29 -15.62 1.58 -3.38
N GLN A 30 -16.17 2.10 -2.29
CA GLN A 30 -15.75 3.40 -1.74
C GLN A 30 -14.32 3.33 -1.22
N VAL A 31 -13.96 2.25 -0.51
CA VAL A 31 -12.59 2.02 -0.05
C VAL A 31 -11.64 1.86 -1.23
N MET A 32 -12.07 1.16 -2.28
CA MET A 32 -11.28 0.99 -3.51
C MET A 32 -11.00 2.30 -4.22
N ASP A 33 -11.98 3.18 -4.35
CA ASP A 33 -11.79 4.49 -4.97
C ASP A 33 -10.75 5.32 -4.21
N TYR A 34 -10.82 5.34 -2.87
CA TYR A 34 -9.84 6.03 -2.04
C TYR A 34 -8.44 5.38 -2.11
N LEU A 35 -8.36 4.05 -2.15
CA LEU A 35 -7.09 3.33 -2.34
C LEU A 35 -6.44 3.71 -3.67
N LEU A 36 -7.19 3.68 -4.77
CA LEU A 36 -6.69 4.02 -6.10
C LEU A 36 -6.21 5.47 -6.17
N GLN A 37 -6.95 6.41 -5.60
CA GLN A 37 -6.53 7.82 -5.51
C GLN A 37 -5.24 7.97 -4.71
N SER A 38 -5.14 7.26 -3.57
CA SER A 38 -4.00 7.30 -2.66
C SER A 38 -2.72 6.73 -3.27
N VAL A 39 -2.82 5.66 -4.07
CA VAL A 39 -1.65 5.07 -4.73
C VAL A 39 -1.26 5.80 -6.02
N GLN A 40 -2.20 6.52 -6.65
CA GLN A 40 -1.92 7.32 -7.84
C GLN A 40 -1.00 8.51 -7.52
N VAL A 41 -1.24 9.17 -6.39
CA VAL A 41 -0.40 10.26 -5.90
C VAL A 41 -0.14 10.03 -4.42
N LEU A 42 1.12 9.74 -4.09
CA LEU A 42 1.55 9.57 -2.71
C LEU A 42 2.27 10.85 -2.24
N PRO A 43 1.58 11.79 -1.57
CA PRO A 43 2.17 13.06 -1.18
C PRO A 43 3.18 12.85 -0.07
N ALA A 44 4.43 13.24 -0.32
CA ALA A 44 5.45 13.29 0.72
C ALA A 44 5.14 14.44 1.70
N ALA A 45 5.03 14.13 2.99
CA ALA A 45 4.96 15.09 4.08
C ALA A 45 6.36 15.66 4.44
N GLY A 46 7.41 14.94 4.04
CA GLY A 46 8.80 15.31 4.29
C GLY A 46 9.76 14.24 3.77
N PHE A 47 11.04 14.46 4.02
CA PHE A 47 12.12 13.55 3.66
C PHE A 47 13.07 13.40 4.84
N GLU A 48 13.60 12.19 5.00
CA GLU A 48 14.63 11.96 6.01
C GLU A 48 16.02 12.25 5.47
N ASP A 49 16.94 12.55 6.39
CA ASP A 49 18.35 12.64 6.04
C ASP A 49 18.96 11.25 5.77
N ASP A 50 20.11 11.24 5.09
CA ASP A 50 20.79 10.00 4.69
C ASP A 50 21.23 9.14 5.88
N LEU A 51 21.50 9.73 7.04
CA LEU A 51 21.97 9.00 8.23
C LEU A 51 20.80 8.26 8.87
N ALA A 52 19.69 8.95 9.10
CA ALA A 52 18.45 8.37 9.60
C ALA A 52 17.93 7.31 8.63
N ALA A 53 17.89 7.60 7.32
CA ALA A 53 17.42 6.67 6.30
C ALA A 53 18.22 5.35 6.24
N LYS A 54 19.54 5.39 6.47
CA LYS A 54 20.41 4.20 6.50
C LYS A 54 20.23 3.36 7.76
N SER A 55 19.70 3.94 8.84
CA SER A 55 19.44 3.22 10.09
C SER A 55 18.15 2.39 10.05
N LEU A 56 17.28 2.64 9.08
CA LEU A 56 16.00 1.94 8.91
C LEU A 56 16.18 0.61 8.18
N ASP A 57 15.63 -0.46 8.76
CA ASP A 57 15.63 -1.79 8.15
C ASP A 57 14.38 -2.01 7.29
N PHE A 58 14.49 -1.63 6.01
CA PHE A 58 13.44 -1.91 5.04
C PHE A 58 13.44 -3.37 4.53
N ASP A 59 14.32 -4.25 5.00
CA ASP A 59 14.19 -5.68 4.71
C ASP A 59 13.19 -6.37 5.65
N ALA A 60 12.88 -5.74 6.80
CA ALA A 60 11.81 -6.11 7.72
C ALA A 60 10.85 -4.92 7.99
N PRO A 61 10.09 -4.44 7.00
CA PRO A 61 9.15 -3.34 7.19
C PRO A 61 7.92 -3.79 8.01
N ASP A 62 7.24 -2.83 8.64
CA ASP A 62 5.96 -3.09 9.35
C ASP A 62 4.85 -3.50 8.38
N GLY A 63 4.94 -3.05 7.13
CA GLY A 63 3.99 -3.44 6.09
C GLY A 63 4.51 -3.12 4.70
N SER A 64 3.92 -3.75 3.68
CA SER A 64 4.23 -3.41 2.30
C SER A 64 3.01 -3.53 1.40
N VAL A 65 2.88 -2.56 0.49
CA VAL A 65 1.83 -2.54 -0.53
C VAL A 65 2.49 -2.75 -1.89
N ARG A 66 2.06 -3.76 -2.63
CA ARG A 66 2.51 -4.00 -4.00
C ARG A 66 1.44 -3.55 -4.97
N ILE A 67 1.79 -2.62 -5.85
CA ILE A 67 0.92 -2.10 -6.90
C ILE A 67 1.37 -2.74 -8.20
N ASN A 68 0.55 -3.66 -8.72
CA ASN A 68 0.77 -4.28 -10.02
C ASN A 68 0.09 -3.42 -11.09
N THR A 69 0.86 -3.03 -12.10
CA THR A 69 0.38 -2.25 -13.24
C THR A 69 0.20 -3.16 -14.45
N SER A 70 -0.65 -2.77 -15.41
CA SER A 70 -0.76 -3.48 -16.69
C SER A 70 0.56 -3.41 -17.47
N GLU A 71 0.74 -4.33 -18.42
CA GLU A 71 1.96 -4.38 -19.26
C GLU A 71 2.16 -3.10 -20.09
N GLU A 72 1.07 -2.45 -20.50
CA GLU A 72 1.10 -1.20 -21.29
C GLU A 72 1.22 0.07 -20.41
N SER A 73 1.32 -0.08 -19.09
CA SER A 73 1.40 1.05 -18.17
C SER A 73 2.74 1.79 -18.31
N ASN A 74 2.67 3.12 -18.41
CA ASN A 74 3.85 4.00 -18.33
C ASN A 74 4.44 4.07 -16.91
N SER A 75 3.72 3.59 -15.90
CA SER A 75 4.20 3.47 -14.52
C SER A 75 4.62 2.02 -14.25
N PRO A 76 5.80 1.79 -13.66
CA PRO A 76 6.25 0.45 -13.32
C PRO A 76 5.46 -0.13 -12.15
N THR A 77 5.35 -1.45 -12.11
CA THR A 77 4.95 -2.17 -10.89
C THR A 77 5.90 -1.81 -9.77
N THR A 78 5.35 -1.39 -8.63
CA THR A 78 6.13 -0.89 -7.50
C THR A 78 5.71 -1.55 -6.20
N ARG A 79 6.60 -1.52 -5.21
CA ARG A 79 6.34 -1.97 -3.85
C ARG A 79 6.67 -0.85 -2.88
N LEU A 80 5.66 -0.34 -2.19
CA LEU A 80 5.84 0.56 -1.08
C LEU A 80 6.19 -0.28 0.15
N LYS A 81 7.32 0.00 0.79
CA LYS A 81 7.66 -0.55 2.09
C LYS A 81 7.49 0.55 3.14
N LEU A 82 6.77 0.25 4.22
CA LEU A 82 6.38 1.21 5.24
C LEU A 82 6.94 0.78 6.60
N ILE A 83 7.52 1.72 7.33
CA ILE A 83 7.94 1.57 8.73
C ILE A 83 7.30 2.71 9.51
N LYS A 84 6.56 2.40 10.58
CA LYS A 84 5.96 3.40 11.45
C LYS A 84 7.07 4.19 12.14
N LYS A 85 7.03 5.52 11.99
CA LYS A 85 7.99 6.42 12.65
C LYS A 85 7.49 6.76 14.05
N ASP A 86 6.26 7.24 14.11
CA ASP A 86 5.57 7.75 15.29
C ASP A 86 4.05 7.76 15.04
N ASP A 87 3.29 8.40 15.93
CA ASP A 87 1.83 8.52 15.79
C ASP A 87 1.41 9.61 14.78
N GLU A 88 2.37 10.24 14.08
CA GLU A 88 2.11 11.27 13.07
C GLU A 88 2.49 10.82 11.65
N SER A 89 3.38 9.83 11.52
CA SER A 89 3.96 9.52 10.21
C SER A 89 4.52 8.09 10.03
N TYR A 90 4.66 7.72 8.76
CA TYR A 90 5.38 6.52 8.31
C TYR A 90 6.56 6.92 7.43
N TYR A 91 7.68 6.21 7.61
CA TYR A 91 8.75 6.14 6.63
C TYR A 91 8.32 5.26 5.45
N VAL A 92 8.59 5.72 4.24
CA VAL A 92 8.28 4.99 3.01
C VAL A 92 9.49 4.91 2.11
N LYS A 93 9.70 3.73 1.52
CA LYS A 93 10.70 3.49 0.49
C LYS A 93 10.11 2.73 -0.69
N THR A 94 10.46 3.16 -1.89
CA THR A 94 10.19 2.44 -3.14
C THR A 94 11.44 1.68 -3.59
N PRO A 95 11.34 0.63 -4.43
CA PRO A 95 12.52 -0.13 -4.85
C PRO A 95 13.40 0.67 -5.83
N THR A 96 12.84 1.66 -6.50
CA THR A 96 13.48 2.43 -7.57
C THR A 96 14.19 3.70 -7.06
N GLN A 97 13.97 4.09 -5.81
CA GLN A 97 14.55 5.30 -5.23
C GLN A 97 15.25 5.01 -3.91
N SER A 98 16.44 5.60 -3.73
CA SER A 98 17.18 5.51 -2.46
C SER A 98 16.60 6.41 -1.37
N THR A 99 15.85 7.44 -1.76
CA THR A 99 15.28 8.44 -0.85
C THR A 99 14.16 7.83 -0.01
N VAL A 100 14.27 7.99 1.32
CA VAL A 100 13.19 7.70 2.26
C VAL A 100 12.37 8.97 2.46
N PHE A 101 11.06 8.87 2.22
CA PHE A 101 10.14 9.98 2.42
C PHE A 101 9.11 9.63 3.48
N LEU A 102 8.47 10.66 4.02
CA LEU A 102 7.43 10.54 5.04
C LEU A 102 6.06 10.67 4.41
N ILE A 103 5.11 9.88 4.89
CA ILE A 103 3.68 10.09 4.65
C ILE A 103 2.95 10.26 5.99
N GLN A 104 1.78 10.89 5.97
CA GLN A 104 0.95 11.05 7.17
C GLN A 104 0.50 9.70 7.72
N TYR A 105 0.38 9.60 9.04
CA TYR A 105 -0.06 8.39 9.74
C TYR A 105 -1.36 7.82 9.15
N ILE A 106 -2.38 8.66 8.98
CA ILE A 106 -3.70 8.25 8.47
C ILE A 106 -3.57 7.59 7.09
N LEU A 107 -2.70 8.10 6.22
CA LEU A 107 -2.49 7.52 4.90
C LEU A 107 -1.72 6.20 4.98
N GLY A 108 -0.70 6.11 5.84
CA GLY A 108 0.03 4.85 6.05
C GLY A 108 -0.84 3.75 6.65
N ASP A 109 -1.64 4.08 7.66
CA ASP A 109 -2.58 3.17 8.31
C ASP A 109 -3.69 2.73 7.33
N PHE A 110 -4.19 3.65 6.51
CA PHE A 110 -5.13 3.33 5.44
C PHE A 110 -4.51 2.38 4.40
N LEU A 111 -3.27 2.63 3.95
CA LEU A 111 -2.59 1.74 3.00
C LEU A 111 -2.29 0.34 3.59
N LEU A 112 -2.18 0.23 4.91
CA LEU A 112 -1.91 -1.01 5.64
C LEU A 112 -3.16 -1.58 6.34
N MET A 113 -4.35 -1.15 5.92
CA MET A 113 -5.60 -1.60 6.53
C MET A 113 -5.76 -3.12 6.48
N LYS A 114 -6.58 -3.67 7.38
CA LYS A 114 -6.81 -5.11 7.43
C LYS A 114 -7.72 -5.54 6.28
N LYS A 115 -7.62 -6.81 5.91
CA LYS A 115 -8.51 -7.44 4.92
C LYS A 115 -10.00 -7.21 5.24
N SER A 116 -10.37 -7.28 6.51
CA SER A 116 -11.74 -7.07 7.00
C SER A 116 -12.29 -5.67 6.70
N ASP A 117 -11.42 -4.65 6.62
CA ASP A 117 -11.83 -3.27 6.42
C ASP A 117 -12.12 -2.98 4.93
N ILE A 118 -11.68 -3.88 4.05
CA ILE A 118 -11.86 -3.81 2.59
C ILE A 118 -13.07 -4.62 2.15
N LEU A 119 -13.36 -5.74 2.81
CA LEU A 119 -14.51 -6.56 2.50
C LEU A 119 -15.81 -5.79 2.75
N VAL A 120 -16.82 -6.00 1.90
CA VAL A 120 -18.18 -5.53 2.19
C VAL A 120 -18.66 -6.25 3.46
N SER A 121 -19.00 -5.49 4.49
CA SER A 121 -19.63 -6.01 5.70
C SER A 121 -21.11 -6.30 5.43
N ASP A 122 -21.62 -7.42 5.95
CA ASP A 122 -23.06 -7.71 6.00
C ASP A 122 -23.84 -6.69 6.86
#